data_AF-A0A090IHE2-F1
#
_entry.id   AF-A0A090IHE2-F1
#
_cell.length_a   1.000
_cell.length_b   1.000
_cell.length_c   1.000
_cell.angle_alpha   90.00
_cell.angle_beta   90.00
_cell.angle_gamma   90.00
#
_symmetry.space_group_name_H-M   'P 1'
#
loop_
_entity.id
_entity.type
_entity.pdbx_description
1 polymer ?
#
loop_
_entity_poly.entity_id
_entity_poly.type
_entity_poly.pdbx_seq_one_letter_code
_entity_poly.pdbx_strand_id
1 'polypeptide(L)'
;MISVADSFTLIIDTEYLEEVSVPAQHRYFFAYSITLTNPLNQPVSVSSIQLLLTDGDGAITELNNPFQNNDYLISSQQDFCYSNDIITHSPLSIVQGKIELQLNASELVVITIEPFRLVTPNLLH
;
A
#
# COMPACT_ATOMS: atom_id res chain seq x y z
N MET A 1 -9.45 21.80 12.43
CA MET A 1 -8.76 21.97 11.14
C MET A 1 -8.61 20.58 10.57
N ILE A 2 -9.11 20.34 9.35
CA ILE A 2 -8.88 19.08 8.62
C ILE A 2 -7.41 19.13 8.18
N SER A 3 -6.64 18.06 8.42
CA SER A 3 -5.25 18.02 7.97
C SER A 3 -5.23 17.88 6.45
N VAL A 4 -4.22 18.41 5.76
CA VAL A 4 -4.08 18.24 4.30
C VAL A 4 -4.11 16.75 3.92
N ALA A 5 -3.55 15.88 4.77
CA ALA A 5 -3.59 14.43 4.62
C ALA A 5 -5.00 13.85 4.48
N ASP A 6 -5.97 14.34 5.26
CA ASP A 6 -7.35 13.84 5.27
C ASP A 6 -8.12 14.16 3.96
N SER A 7 -7.58 15.06 3.14
CA SER A 7 -8.18 15.40 1.84
C SER A 7 -7.83 14.38 0.76
N PHE A 8 -6.73 13.64 0.93
CA PHE A 8 -6.32 12.61 -0.02
C PHE A 8 -7.22 11.39 0.09
N THR A 9 -7.57 10.81 -1.07
CA THR A 9 -8.33 9.57 -1.10
C THR A 9 -7.39 8.41 -1.38
N LEU A 10 -7.45 7.39 -0.53
CA LEU A 10 -6.67 6.16 -0.66
C LEU A 10 -7.63 4.99 -0.92
N ILE A 11 -7.42 4.26 -2.00
CA ILE A 11 -8.16 3.05 -2.36
C ILE A 11 -7.16 1.90 -2.41
N ILE A 12 -7.52 0.78 -1.79
CA ILE A 12 -6.67 -0.41 -1.73
C ILE A 12 -7.47 -1.58 -2.26
N ASP A 13 -6.95 -2.21 -3.30
CA ASP A 13 -7.47 -3.43 -3.87
C ASP A 13 -6.47 -4.57 -3.60
N THR A 14 -6.98 -5.75 -3.29
CA THR A 14 -6.17 -6.94 -3.00
C THR A 14 -6.76 -8.14 -3.70
N GLU A 15 -5.90 -8.97 -4.26
CA GLU A 15 -6.30 -10.19 -4.97
C GLU A 15 -5.43 -11.36 -4.52
N TYR A 16 -6.06 -12.52 -4.30
CA TYR A 16 -5.36 -13.77 -4.06
C TYR A 16 -5.09 -14.48 -5.40
N LEU A 17 -3.83 -14.79 -5.66
CA LEU A 17 -3.40 -15.43 -6.90
C LEU A 17 -3.32 -16.95 -6.70
N GLU A 18 -4.44 -17.64 -6.88
CA GLU A 18 -4.55 -19.10 -6.69
C GLU A 18 -3.61 -19.88 -7.62
N GLU A 19 -3.46 -19.44 -8.87
CA GLU A 19 -2.68 -20.12 -9.91
C GLU A 19 -1.18 -20.28 -9.60
N VAL A 20 -0.62 -19.34 -8.84
CA VAL A 20 0.81 -19.32 -8.45
C VAL A 20 1.01 -19.67 -6.98
N SER A 21 -0.08 -19.79 -6.22
CA SER A 21 -0.05 -20.16 -4.81
C SER A 21 0.16 -21.66 -4.60
N VAL A 22 0.89 -22.00 -3.55
CA VAL A 22 1.11 -23.39 -3.13
C VAL A 22 0.78 -23.52 -1.64
N PRO A 23 -0.52 -23.62 -1.27
CA PRO A 23 -0.94 -23.71 0.14
C PRO A 23 -0.30 -24.86 0.90
N ALA A 24 -0.06 -26.00 0.23
CA ALA A 24 0.62 -27.17 0.80
C ALA A 24 2.08 -26.89 1.24
N GLN A 25 2.68 -25.79 0.75
CA GLN A 25 4.02 -25.33 1.13
C GLN A 25 4.00 -24.03 1.95
N HIS A 26 2.83 -23.61 2.45
CA HIS A 26 2.67 -22.32 3.13
C HIS A 26 3.16 -21.14 2.27
N ARG A 27 2.78 -21.13 0.99
CA ARG A 27 3.11 -20.05 0.07
C ARG A 27 1.83 -19.52 -0.55
N TYR A 28 1.43 -18.33 -0.12
CA TYR A 28 0.23 -17.64 -0.60
C TYR A 28 0.66 -16.37 -1.32
N PHE A 29 0.35 -16.29 -2.61
CA PHE A 29 0.64 -15.14 -3.44
C PHE A 29 -0.56 -14.22 -3.47
N PHE A 30 -0.31 -12.94 -3.24
CA PHE A 30 -1.29 -11.89 -3.34
C PHE A 30 -0.76 -10.78 -4.24
N ALA A 31 -1.65 -10.16 -5.00
CA ALA A 31 -1.42 -8.87 -5.62
C ALA A 31 -2.14 -7.81 -4.79
N TYR A 32 -1.57 -6.61 -4.69
CA TYR A 32 -2.26 -5.47 -4.13
C TYR A 32 -2.00 -4.22 -4.96
N SER A 33 -3.00 -3.36 -5.02
CA SER A 33 -2.97 -2.08 -5.70
C SER A 33 -3.36 -0.98 -4.73
N ILE A 34 -2.51 0.03 -4.59
CA ILE A 34 -2.75 1.22 -3.79
C ILE A 34 -2.92 2.39 -4.75
N THR A 35 -4.12 2.98 -4.75
CA THR A 35 -4.45 4.17 -5.52
C THR A 35 -4.58 5.36 -4.58
N LEU A 36 -3.82 6.42 -4.84
CA LEU A 36 -3.82 7.66 -4.10
C LEU A 36 -4.25 8.81 -5.03
N THR A 37 -5.37 9.45 -4.73
CA THR A 37 -5.88 10.61 -5.47
C THR A 37 -5.40 11.91 -4.85
N ASN A 38 -4.78 12.77 -5.65
CA ASN A 38 -4.39 14.12 -5.25
C ASN A 38 -5.57 15.10 -5.41
N PRO A 39 -6.19 15.58 -4.31
CA PRO A 39 -7.34 16.49 -4.36
C PRO A 39 -6.91 17.96 -4.55
N LEU A 40 -5.61 18.25 -4.54
CA LEU A 40 -5.09 19.61 -4.53
C LEU A 40 -5.05 20.18 -5.94
N ASN A 41 -5.09 21.51 -6.03
CA ASN A 41 -4.91 22.24 -7.28
C ASN A 41 -3.42 22.44 -7.65
N GLN A 42 -2.53 21.63 -7.07
CA GLN A 42 -1.10 21.66 -7.30
C GLN A 42 -0.55 20.23 -7.35
N PRO A 43 0.55 19.99 -8.09
CA PRO A 43 1.17 18.67 -8.10
C PRO A 43 1.85 18.38 -6.75
N VAL A 44 1.96 17.08 -6.42
CA VAL A 44 2.65 16.58 -5.23
C VAL A 44 3.59 15.45 -5.59
N SER A 45 4.75 15.37 -4.97
CA SER A 45 5.71 14.29 -5.19
C SER A 45 5.56 13.20 -4.14
N VAL A 46 5.60 11.94 -4.53
CA VAL A 46 5.74 10.81 -3.60
C VAL A 46 7.21 10.67 -3.24
N SER A 47 7.54 10.90 -1.97
CA SER A 47 8.92 10.82 -1.47
C SER A 47 9.28 9.42 -0.98
N SER A 48 8.33 8.73 -0.33
CA SER A 48 8.56 7.39 0.24
C SER A 48 7.24 6.66 0.43
N ILE A 49 7.29 5.33 0.31
CA ILE A 49 6.19 4.44 0.66
C ILE A 49 6.76 3.33 1.53
N GLN A 50 6.35 3.30 2.79
CA GLN A 50 6.79 2.31 3.77
C GLN A 50 5.62 1.41 4.12
N LEU A 51 5.81 0.10 3.91
CA LEU A 51 4.80 -0.92 4.17
C LEU A 51 5.35 -1.98 5.12
N LEU A 52 4.50 -2.43 6.03
CA LEU A 52 4.75 -3.46 7.02
C LEU A 52 3.73 -4.58 6.81
N LEU A 53 4.21 -5.76 6.51
CA LEU A 53 3.42 -6.99 6.52
C LEU A 53 3.50 -7.61 7.91
N THR A 54 2.35 -7.93 8.48
CA THR A 54 2.21 -8.81 9.65
C THR A 54 1.60 -10.12 9.18
N ASP A 55 2.37 -11.21 9.24
CA ASP A 55 1.91 -12.54 8.88
C ASP A 55 1.00 -13.13 9.98
N GLY A 56 0.33 -14.24 9.70
CA GLY A 56 -0.67 -14.83 10.61
C GLY A 56 -0.11 -15.33 11.94
N ASP A 57 1.20 -15.61 12.01
CA ASP A 57 1.90 -15.94 13.26
C ASP A 57 2.33 -14.71 14.08
N GLY A 58 2.13 -13.50 13.54
CA GLY A 58 2.56 -12.25 14.13
C GLY A 58 3.96 -11.80 13.71
N ALA A 59 4.65 -12.55 12.84
CA ALA A 59 5.90 -12.10 12.24
C ALA A 59 5.70 -10.81 11.44
N ILE A 60 6.49 -9.79 11.74
CA ILE A 60 6.47 -8.50 11.04
C ILE A 60 7.64 -8.46 10.06
N THR A 61 7.33 -8.18 8.79
CA THR A 61 8.29 -8.02 7.71
C THR A 61 8.10 -6.66 7.08
N GLU A 62 9.17 -5.87 6.98
CA GLU A 62 9.17 -4.66 6.16
C GLU A 62 9.13 -5.06 4.69
N LEU A 63 8.12 -4.58 3.97
CA LEU A 63 8.05 -4.76 2.54
C LEU A 63 8.96 -3.71 1.91
N ASN A 64 10.19 -4.12 1.61
CA ASN A 64 11.14 -3.30 0.88
C ASN A 64 10.54 -2.93 -0.47
N ASN A 65 10.16 -1.67 -0.59
CA ASN A 65 9.52 -1.17 -1.78
C ASN A 65 10.55 -1.01 -2.90
N PRO A 66 10.27 -1.41 -4.16
CA PRO A 66 11.15 -1.14 -5.30
C PRO A 66 11.40 0.34 -5.59
N PHE A 67 10.69 1.29 -4.96
CA PHE A 67 10.93 2.73 -5.11
C PHE A 67 12.22 3.18 -4.40
N GLN A 68 13.37 2.71 -4.87
CA GLN A 68 14.66 3.15 -4.37
C GLN A 68 15.09 4.54 -4.90
N ASN A 69 14.35 5.20 -5.81
CA ASN A 69 14.82 6.45 -6.44
C ASN A 69 13.77 7.36 -7.12
N ASN A 70 12.47 7.32 -6.78
CA ASN A 70 11.47 7.96 -7.65
C ASN A 70 10.60 9.03 -6.98
N ASP A 71 10.96 10.30 -7.22
CA ASP A 71 10.08 11.47 -7.21
C ASP A 71 8.90 11.29 -8.19
N TYR A 72 7.94 10.43 -7.86
CA TYR A 72 6.72 10.31 -8.66
C TYR A 72 5.85 11.54 -8.43
N LEU A 73 5.68 12.34 -9.47
CA LEU A 73 4.85 13.55 -9.43
C LEU A 73 3.38 13.19 -9.73
N ILE A 74 2.53 13.29 -8.74
CA ILE A 74 1.07 13.21 -8.88
C ILE A 74 0.57 14.59 -9.28
N SER A 75 0.04 14.73 -10.49
CA SER A 75 -0.51 16.01 -10.95
C SER A 75 -1.76 16.41 -10.15
N SER A 76 -2.15 17.68 -10.25
CA SER A 76 -3.39 18.19 -9.66
C SER A 76 -4.60 17.39 -10.12
N GLN A 77 -5.48 16.94 -9.21
CA GLN A 77 -6.68 16.17 -9.52
C GLN A 77 -6.41 14.87 -10.29
N GLN A 78 -5.24 14.25 -10.08
CA GLN A 78 -4.85 13.00 -10.72
C GLN A 78 -4.55 11.92 -9.68
N ASP A 79 -4.57 10.68 -10.16
CA ASP A 79 -4.34 9.50 -9.35
C ASP A 79 -2.93 8.95 -9.54
N PHE A 80 -2.35 8.46 -8.46
CA PHE A 80 -1.18 7.62 -8.46
C PHE A 80 -1.59 6.19 -8.12
N CYS A 81 -1.25 5.23 -8.96
CA CYS A 81 -1.53 3.82 -8.70
C CYS A 81 -0.20 3.05 -8.60
N TYR A 82 -0.07 2.29 -7.52
CA TYR A 82 1.05 1.40 -7.27
C TYR A 82 0.52 -0.02 -7.09
N SER A 83 0.98 -0.94 -7.94
CA SER A 83 0.63 -2.36 -7.85
C SER A 83 1.88 -3.19 -7.63
N ASN A 84 1.80 -4.18 -6.73
CA ASN A 84 2.89 -5.10 -6.48
C ASN A 84 2.38 -6.46 -5.98
N ASP A 85 3.23 -7.47 -6.13
CA ASP A 85 2.98 -8.83 -5.68
C ASP A 85 3.69 -9.08 -4.35
N ILE A 86 3.08 -9.90 -3.50
CA ILE A 86 3.59 -10.25 -2.19
C ILE A 86 3.36 -11.73 -1.90
N ILE A 87 4.37 -12.36 -1.32
CA ILE A 87 4.30 -13.75 -0.87
C ILE A 87 4.20 -13.74 0.66
N THR A 88 3.24 -14.49 1.17
CA THR A 88 3.00 -14.65 2.61
C THR A 88 3.03 -16.12 3.00
N HIS A 89 3.31 -16.40 4.27
CA HIS A 89 3.35 -17.76 4.80
C HIS A 89 2.02 -18.21 5.40
N SER A 90 1.13 -17.26 5.68
CA SER A 90 -0.22 -17.50 6.17
C SER A 90 -1.29 -17.19 5.13
N PRO A 91 -2.45 -17.86 5.20
CA PRO A 91 -3.61 -17.53 4.36
C PRO A 91 -4.31 -16.22 4.77
N LEU A 92 -3.90 -15.64 5.90
CA LEU A 92 -4.31 -14.33 6.40
C LEU A 92 -3.07 -13.57 6.86
N SER A 93 -2.87 -12.41 6.26
CA SER A 93 -1.85 -11.45 6.68
C SER A 93 -2.42 -10.04 6.64
N ILE A 94 -1.81 -9.13 7.38
CA ILE A 94 -2.21 -7.72 7.48
C ILE A 94 -1.09 -6.87 6.89
N VAL A 95 -1.42 -5.92 6.04
CA VAL A 95 -0.47 -4.92 5.56
C VAL A 95 -0.92 -3.55 6.05
N GLN A 96 0.04 -2.76 6.52
CA GLN A 96 -0.19 -1.39 6.98
C GLN A 96 1.03 -0.54 6.63
N GLY A 97 0.90 0.79 6.66
CA GLY A 97 2.04 1.62 6.34
C GLY A 97 1.74 3.09 6.24
N LYS A 98 2.57 3.80 5.49
CA LYS A 98 2.39 5.22 5.19
C LYS A 98 3.05 5.61 3.87
N ILE A 99 2.50 6.65 3.26
CA ILE A 99 3.03 7.33 2.09
C ILE A 99 3.47 8.72 2.54
N GLU A 100 4.71 9.07 2.27
CA GLU A 100 5.23 10.42 2.50
C GLU A 100 5.19 11.18 1.19
N LEU A 101 4.47 12.30 1.20
CA LEU A 101 4.30 13.21 0.08
C LEU A 101 5.04 14.51 0.35
N GLN A 102 5.62 15.09 -0.69
CA GLN A 102 6.21 16.40 -0.69
C GLN A 102 5.40 17.33 -1.57
N LEU A 103 4.75 18.32 -0.96
CA LEU A 103 3.95 19.33 -1.67
C LEU A 103 4.86 20.40 -2.25
N ASN A 104 5.83 20.84 -1.45
CA ASN A 104 6.80 21.90 -1.78
C ASN A 104 8.10 21.65 -0.99
N ALA A 105 9.14 22.47 -1.21
CA ALA A 105 10.43 22.32 -0.52
C ALA A 105 10.35 22.35 1.03
N SER A 106 9.25 22.83 1.61
CA SER A 106 9.08 23.00 3.05
C SER A 106 7.90 22.23 3.64
N GLU A 107 7.10 21.55 2.80
CA GLU A 107 5.84 20.94 3.22
C GLU A 107 5.81 19.46 2.88
N LEU A 108 5.78 18.64 3.94
CA LEU A 108 5.64 17.19 3.89
C LEU A 108 4.27 16.80 4.45
N VAL A 109 3.60 15.91 3.76
CA VAL A 109 2.31 15.35 4.15
C VAL A 109 2.46 13.84 4.25
N VAL A 110 2.01 13.26 5.36
CA VAL A 110 2.04 11.80 5.56
C VAL A 110 0.62 11.28 5.44
N ILE A 111 0.41 10.35 4.52
CA ILE A 111 -0.84 9.62 4.36
C ILE A 111 -0.68 8.26 5.03
N THR A 112 -1.50 7.99 6.04
CA THR A 112 -1.53 6.69 6.69
C THR A 112 -2.24 5.68 5.80
N ILE A 113 -1.62 4.52 5.61
CA ILE A 113 -2.26 3.36 4.99
C ILE A 113 -2.79 2.53 6.15
N GLU A 114 -4.11 2.63 6.36
CA GLU A 114 -4.80 1.85 7.38
C GLU A 114 -4.61 0.34 7.15
N PRO A 115 -4.61 -0.48 8.22
CA PRO A 115 -4.40 -1.91 8.09
C PRO A 115 -5.43 -2.56 7.18
N PHE A 116 -4.96 -3.18 6.11
CA PHE A 116 -5.79 -3.96 5.19
C PHE A 116 -5.36 -5.43 5.19
N ARG A 117 -6.28 -6.30 4.79
CA ARG A 117 -6.11 -7.76 4.91
C ARG A 117 -5.77 -8.35 3.56
N LEU A 118 -4.76 -9.22 3.55
CA LEU A 118 -4.50 -10.19 2.49
C LEU A 118 -5.12 -11.50 2.95
N VAL A 119 -6.18 -11.95 2.27
CA VAL A 119 -6.95 -13.11 2.72
C VAL A 119 -7.35 -13.99 1.55
N THR A 120 -7.21 -15.30 1.69
CA THR A 120 -7.69 -16.24 0.69
C THR A 120 -9.22 -16.21 0.61
N PRO A 121 -9.80 -16.42 -0.59
CA PRO A 121 -11.24 -16.62 -0.71
C PRO A 121 -11.65 -17.81 0.17
N ASN A 122 -12.77 -17.67 0.90
CA ASN A 122 -13.35 -18.63 1.85
C ASN A 122 -12.81 -18.65 3.28
N LEU A 123 -11.94 -17.72 3.70
CA LEU A 123 -11.46 -17.67 5.10
C LEU A 123 -12.42 -16.95 6.08
N LEU A 124 -13.37 -16.17 5.58
CA LEU A 124 -14.36 -15.43 6.38
C LEU A 124 -15.75 -16.03 6.10
N HIS A 125 -16.37 -16.63 7.12
CA HIS A 125 -17.76 -17.12 7.10
C HIS A 125 -18.54 -16.50 8.27
#